data_AF-A0A8H3IQN3-F1
#
_entry.id   AF-A0A8H3IQN3-F1
#
_cell.length_a   1.000
_cell.length_b   1.000
_cell.length_c   1.000
_cell.angle_alpha   90.00
_cell.angle_beta   90.00
_cell.angle_gamma   90.00
#
_symmetry.space_group_name_H-M   'P 1'
#
loop_
_entity.id
_entity.type
_entity.pdbx_description
1 polymer ?
#
loop_
_entity_poly.entity_id
_entity_poly.type
_entity_poly.pdbx_seq_one_letter_code
_entity_poly.pdbx_strand_id
1 'polypeptide(L)'
;MEVPAGLVYGFLFCWAGYTAVVASLAELVSVAPTARGQYHWTFEPAPFRYRKFVSYITGWQVVCAWQADLAAIFYLGGTIIQGLIVFNYPKYDFQRWYGTLLLWAVIVIGGIFNTLLARLLPFVEARILITHCVGFFVVLILLIYLRPHGSAHDVFAQYLTLGNYSLRLS
;
A
#
# COMPACT_ATOMS: atom_id res chain seq x y z
N MET A 1 6.51 12.15 19.41
CA MET A 1 6.46 11.02 18.45
C MET A 1 7.21 11.48 17.21
N GLU A 2 8.54 11.33 17.22
CA GLU A 2 9.42 11.93 16.20
C GLU A 2 10.33 10.85 15.65
N VAL A 3 9.97 10.29 14.49
CA VAL A 3 10.87 9.45 13.66
C VAL A 3 11.10 10.13 12.31
N PRO A 4 11.69 11.34 12.25
CA PRO A 4 11.56 12.11 11.03
C PRO A 4 12.62 11.70 10.00
N ALA A 5 13.87 11.50 10.42
CA ALA A 5 14.98 11.19 9.52
C ALA A 5 14.82 9.78 8.91
N GLY A 6 14.54 8.78 9.75
CA GLY A 6 14.36 7.39 9.31
C GLY A 6 13.19 7.22 8.34
N LEU A 7 12.08 7.96 8.53
CA LEU A 7 10.95 7.94 7.60
C LEU A 7 11.31 8.61 6.26
N VAL A 8 12.03 9.73 6.28
CA VAL A 8 12.43 10.43 5.05
C VAL A 8 13.41 9.60 4.23
N TYR A 9 14.51 9.14 4.83
CA TYR A 9 15.52 8.35 4.11
C TYR A 9 14.99 6.97 3.72
N GLY A 10 14.18 6.34 4.59
CA GLY A 10 13.49 5.09 4.27
C GLY A 10 12.56 5.24 3.08
N PHE A 11 11.77 6.32 3.04
CA PHE A 11 10.91 6.64 1.90
C PHE A 11 11.72 6.80 0.60
N LEU A 12 12.79 7.60 0.62
CA LEU A 12 13.63 7.83 -0.57
C LEU A 12 14.28 6.54 -1.06
N PHE A 13 14.76 5.69 -0.15
CA PHE A 13 15.33 4.39 -0.49
C PHE A 13 14.29 3.45 -1.12
N CYS A 14 13.12 3.32 -0.49
CA CYS A 14 12.01 2.52 -1.03
C CYS A 14 11.55 3.05 -2.39
N TRP A 15 11.47 4.38 -2.55
CA TRP A 15 11.07 5.02 -3.80
C TRP A 15 12.05 4.74 -4.94
N ALA A 16 13.35 4.85 -4.69
CA ALA A 16 14.38 4.53 -5.68
C ALA A 16 14.33 3.04 -6.08
N GLY A 17 14.21 2.15 -5.10
CA GLY A 17 14.10 0.70 -5.34
C GLY A 17 12.85 0.34 -6.15
N TYR A 18 11.70 0.91 -5.79
CA TYR A 18 10.45 0.67 -6.51
C TYR A 18 10.49 1.23 -7.95
N THR A 19 11.11 2.40 -8.15
CA THR A 19 11.28 2.99 -9.48
C THR A 19 12.13 2.10 -10.39
N ALA A 20 13.21 1.50 -9.87
CA ALA A 20 14.01 0.55 -10.63
C ALA A 20 13.22 -0.71 -11.03
N VAL A 21 12.38 -1.22 -10.12
CA VAL A 21 11.47 -2.34 -10.41
C VAL A 21 10.48 -1.97 -11.52
N VAL A 22 9.83 -0.80 -11.42
CA VAL A 22 8.89 -0.34 -12.45
C VAL A 22 9.58 -0.10 -13.79
N ALA A 23 10.79 0.46 -13.80
CA ALA A 23 11.57 0.68 -15.02
C ALA A 23 11.92 -0.63 -15.73
N SER A 24 12.42 -1.64 -14.99
CA SER A 24 12.70 -2.97 -15.57
C SER A 24 11.43 -3.66 -16.08
N LEU A 25 10.29 -3.48 -15.39
CA LEU A 25 9.01 -3.98 -15.87
C LEU A 25 8.56 -3.27 -17.16
N ALA A 26 8.75 -1.96 -17.25
CA ALA A 26 8.42 -1.18 -18.43
C ALA A 26 9.23 -1.62 -19.66
N GLU A 27 10.51 -1.95 -19.49
CA GLU A 27 11.34 -2.52 -20.56
C GLU A 27 10.76 -3.86 -21.05
N LEU A 28 10.43 -4.78 -20.15
CA LEU A 28 9.80 -6.06 -20.51
C LEU A 28 8.46 -5.87 -21.24
N VAL A 29 7.63 -4.92 -20.78
CA VAL A 29 6.35 -4.59 -21.42
C VAL A 29 6.56 -4.03 -22.84
N SER A 30 7.61 -3.24 -23.05
CA SER A 30 7.92 -2.66 -24.36
C SER A 30 8.36 -3.69 -25.40
N VAL A 31 9.04 -4.75 -24.98
CA VAL A 31 9.51 -5.84 -25.85
C VAL A 31 8.38 -6.82 -26.16
N ALA A 32 7.56 -7.17 -25.17
CA ALA A 32 6.51 -8.16 -25.30
C ALA A 32 5.18 -7.68 -24.68
N PRO A 33 4.42 -6.81 -25.39
CA PRO A 33 3.15 -6.29 -24.93
C PRO A 33 2.07 -7.38 -25.03
N THR A 34 2.09 -8.30 -24.07
CA THR A 34 1.13 -9.39 -23.98
C THR A 34 0.27 -9.24 -22.73
N ALA A 35 -1.02 -9.51 -22.84
CA ALA A 35 -1.97 -9.50 -21.72
C ALA A 35 -1.73 -10.64 -20.70
N ARG A 36 -0.71 -11.48 -20.91
CA ARG A 36 -0.39 -12.66 -20.08
C ARG A 36 0.43 -12.32 -18.82
N GLY A 37 0.81 -11.06 -18.61
CA GLY A 37 1.35 -10.57 -17.35
C GLY A 37 2.74 -11.08 -16.96
N GLN A 38 3.11 -10.85 -15.70
CA GLN A 38 4.48 -11.01 -15.19
C GLN A 38 5.07 -12.43 -15.34
N TYR A 39 4.26 -13.48 -15.18
CA TYR A 39 4.74 -14.86 -15.36
C TYR A 39 5.09 -15.18 -16.82
N HIS A 40 4.52 -14.48 -17.80
CA HIS A 40 4.88 -14.62 -19.21
C HIS A 40 6.16 -13.85 -19.54
N TRP A 41 6.31 -12.64 -19.01
CA TRP A 41 7.52 -11.82 -19.19
C TRP A 41 8.76 -12.44 -18.57
N THR A 42 8.61 -13.31 -17.57
CA THR A 42 9.73 -14.10 -17.02
C THR A 42 9.99 -15.40 -17.79
N PHE A 43 9.01 -15.91 -18.53
CA PHE A 43 9.14 -17.14 -19.32
C PHE A 43 9.94 -16.90 -20.60
N GLU A 44 9.68 -15.78 -21.28
CA GLU A 44 10.22 -15.46 -22.60
C GLU A 44 11.76 -15.27 -22.64
N PRO A 45 12.37 -14.48 -21.73
CA PRO A 45 13.82 -14.30 -21.69
C PRO A 45 14.57 -15.44 -20.97
N ALA A 46 13.88 -16.30 -20.22
CA ALA A 46 14.54 -17.34 -19.41
C ALA A 46 15.22 -18.42 -20.30
N PRO A 47 16.24 -19.14 -19.80
CA PRO A 47 16.83 -20.28 -20.52
C PRO A 47 15.85 -21.46 -20.64
N PHE A 48 15.82 -22.18 -21.78
CA PHE A 48 14.85 -23.26 -22.07
C PHE A 48 14.64 -24.28 -20.94
N ARG A 49 15.72 -24.62 -20.21
CA ARG A 49 15.69 -25.57 -19.10
C ARG A 49 14.89 -25.08 -17.88
N TYR A 50 14.81 -23.76 -17.66
CA TYR A 50 14.24 -23.18 -16.45
C TYR A 50 12.97 -22.35 -16.68
N ARG A 51 12.59 -22.06 -17.94
CA ARG A 51 11.45 -21.19 -18.28
C ARG A 51 10.17 -21.55 -17.51
N LYS A 52 9.81 -22.83 -17.48
CA LYS A 52 8.59 -23.31 -16.79
C LYS A 52 8.67 -23.12 -15.28
N PHE A 53 9.83 -23.38 -14.68
CA PHE A 53 10.03 -23.27 -13.24
C PHE A 53 9.99 -21.81 -12.77
N VAL A 54 10.72 -20.92 -13.44
CA VAL A 54 10.73 -19.49 -13.12
C VAL A 54 9.34 -18.89 -13.28
N SER A 55 8.66 -19.18 -14.40
CA SER A 55 7.29 -18.72 -14.64
C SER A 55 6.31 -19.20 -13.57
N TYR A 56 6.42 -20.45 -13.13
CA TYR A 56 5.57 -21.01 -12.07
C TYR A 56 5.79 -20.31 -10.73
N ILE A 57 7.04 -20.09 -10.32
CA ILE A 57 7.36 -19.36 -9.08
C ILE A 57 6.83 -17.93 -9.16
N THR A 58 7.07 -17.22 -10.27
CA THR A 58 6.55 -15.87 -10.46
C THR A 58 5.03 -15.83 -10.39
N GLY A 59 4.34 -16.79 -11.00
CA GLY A 59 2.89 -16.90 -10.92
C GLY A 59 2.39 -17.07 -9.49
N TRP A 60 2.99 -17.98 -8.71
CA TRP A 60 2.61 -18.18 -7.31
C TRP A 60 2.93 -16.99 -6.43
N GLN A 61 4.05 -16.32 -6.64
CA GLN A 61 4.39 -15.09 -5.92
C GLN A 61 3.32 -14.01 -6.17
N VAL A 62 2.87 -13.85 -7.42
CA VAL A 62 1.81 -12.91 -7.77
C VAL A 62 0.50 -13.27 -7.07
N VAL A 63 0.11 -14.55 -7.05
CA VAL A 63 -1.11 -14.99 -6.33
C VAL A 63 -1.01 -14.67 -4.84
N CYS A 64 0.10 -15.00 -4.19
CA CYS A 64 0.32 -14.70 -2.78
C CYS A 64 0.28 -13.18 -2.50
N ALA A 65 0.89 -12.38 -3.37
CA ALA A 65 0.87 -10.92 -3.27
C ALA A 65 -0.56 -10.37 -3.35
N TRP A 66 -1.38 -10.86 -4.29
CA TRP A 66 -2.79 -10.46 -4.39
C TRP A 66 -3.61 -10.84 -3.16
N GLN A 67 -3.40 -12.04 -2.59
CA GLN A 67 -4.11 -12.44 -1.37
C GLN A 67 -3.73 -11.58 -0.17
N ALA A 68 -2.43 -11.28 -0.01
CA ALA A 68 -1.93 -10.45 1.07
C ALA A 68 -2.43 -8.99 0.95
N ASP A 69 -2.43 -8.44 -0.26
CA ASP A 69 -2.89 -7.08 -0.52
C ASP A 69 -4.39 -6.91 -0.21
N LEU A 70 -5.22 -7.84 -0.70
CA LEU A 70 -6.65 -7.84 -0.38
C LEU A 70 -6.90 -7.95 1.13
N ALA A 71 -6.17 -8.84 1.82
CA ALA A 71 -6.28 -8.96 3.28
C ALA A 71 -5.96 -7.65 4.00
N ALA A 72 -4.90 -6.94 3.57
CA ALA A 72 -4.50 -5.66 4.14
C ALA A 72 -5.57 -4.57 3.89
N ILE A 73 -6.09 -4.46 2.67
CA ILE A 73 -7.10 -3.46 2.29
C ILE A 73 -8.40 -3.66 3.07
N PHE A 74 -8.88 -4.91 3.16
CA PHE A 74 -10.12 -5.19 3.88
C PHE A 74 -9.98 -4.98 5.39
N TYR A 75 -8.82 -5.32 5.96
CA TYR A 75 -8.50 -5.00 7.35
C TYR A 75 -8.47 -3.49 7.60
N LEU A 76 -7.84 -2.72 6.70
CA LEU A 76 -7.81 -1.26 6.79
C LEU A 76 -9.22 -0.66 6.68
N GLY A 77 -10.04 -1.13 5.74
CA GLY A 77 -11.42 -0.67 5.58
C GLY A 77 -12.26 -0.91 6.83
N GLY A 78 -12.20 -2.13 7.40
CA GLY A 78 -12.90 -2.47 8.63
C GLY A 78 -12.45 -1.63 9.83
N THR A 79 -11.13 -1.41 9.96
CA THR A 79 -10.57 -0.61 11.08
C THR A 79 -10.86 0.88 10.95
N ILE A 80 -10.91 1.44 9.74
CA ILE A 80 -11.36 2.83 9.52
C ILE A 80 -12.82 2.99 9.96
N ILE A 81 -13.70 2.05 9.56
CA ILE A 81 -15.11 2.06 9.98
C ILE A 81 -15.21 1.98 11.51
N GLN A 82 -14.48 1.06 12.14
CA GLN A 82 -14.46 0.94 13.59
C GLN A 82 -13.94 2.21 14.28
N GLY A 83 -12.90 2.83 13.73
CA GLY A 83 -12.35 4.09 14.22
C GLY A 83 -13.38 5.22 14.18
N LEU A 84 -14.18 5.29 13.12
CA LEU A 84 -15.29 6.25 13.02
C LEU A 84 -16.38 5.99 14.06
N ILE A 85 -16.71 4.72 14.35
CA ILE A 85 -17.70 4.37 15.39
C ILE A 85 -17.20 4.83 16.77
N VAL A 86 -15.96 4.49 17.13
CA VAL A 86 -15.35 4.91 18.40
C VAL A 86 -15.33 6.43 18.53
N PHE A 87 -15.01 7.14 17.44
CA PHE A 87 -14.98 8.60 17.43
C PHE A 87 -16.35 9.24 17.67
N ASN A 88 -17.42 8.68 17.11
CA ASN A 88 -18.77 9.24 17.21
C ASN A 88 -19.54 8.78 18.46
N TYR A 89 -19.19 7.64 19.05
CA TYR A 89 -19.89 7.04 20.19
C TYR A 89 -18.94 6.81 21.37
N PRO A 90 -18.81 7.77 22.30
CA PRO A 90 -17.85 7.71 23.40
C PRO A 90 -18.06 6.56 24.40
N LYS A 91 -19.25 5.95 24.41
CA LYS A 91 -19.61 4.81 25.26
C LYS A 91 -19.47 3.46 24.56
N TYR A 92 -18.92 3.43 23.35
CA TYR A 92 -18.76 2.21 22.57
C TYR A 92 -17.61 1.36 23.13
N ASP A 93 -17.93 0.27 23.82
CA ASP A 93 -16.96 -0.72 24.27
C ASP A 93 -16.72 -1.74 23.16
N PHE A 94 -15.59 -1.62 22.47
CA PHE A 94 -15.28 -2.47 21.33
C PHE A 94 -14.58 -3.76 21.75
N GLN A 95 -15.13 -4.88 21.30
CA GLN A 95 -14.52 -6.20 21.49
C GLN A 95 -13.66 -6.56 20.29
N ARG A 96 -12.63 -7.39 20.50
CA ARG A 96 -11.65 -7.77 19.44
C ARG A 96 -12.31 -8.37 18.20
N TRP A 97 -13.40 -9.11 18.37
CA TRP A 97 -14.11 -9.77 17.27
C TRP A 97 -14.98 -8.83 16.44
N TYR A 98 -15.33 -7.64 16.93
CA TYR A 98 -16.08 -6.64 16.14
C TYR A 98 -15.31 -6.21 14.90
N GLY A 99 -13.99 -6.02 15.02
CA GLY A 99 -13.14 -5.69 13.88
C GLY A 99 -13.14 -6.80 12.81
N THR A 100 -13.15 -8.07 13.24
CA THR A 100 -13.25 -9.22 12.34
C THR A 100 -14.57 -9.24 11.57
N LEU A 101 -15.70 -8.93 12.23
CA LEU A 101 -17.00 -8.87 11.55
C LEU A 101 -17.08 -7.71 10.56
N LEU A 102 -16.55 -6.54 10.92
CA LEU A 102 -16.47 -5.40 10.00
C LEU A 102 -15.61 -5.73 8.78
N LEU A 103 -14.47 -6.40 8.99
CA LEU A 103 -13.63 -6.89 7.90
C LEU A 103 -14.42 -7.83 6.98
N TRP A 104 -15.12 -8.83 7.52
CA TRP A 104 -15.96 -9.73 6.72
C TRP A 104 -17.08 -9.00 5.98
N ALA A 105 -17.71 -7.99 6.59
CA ALA A 105 -18.71 -7.17 5.93
C ALA A 105 -18.13 -6.43 4.72
N VAL A 106 -16.92 -5.84 4.85
CA VAL A 106 -16.23 -5.18 3.74
C VAL A 106 -15.87 -6.17 2.63
N ILE A 107 -15.41 -7.38 2.97
CA ILE A 107 -15.14 -8.45 1.98
C ILE A 107 -16.40 -8.78 1.18
N VAL A 108 -17.53 -9.01 1.85
CA VAL A 108 -18.78 -9.39 1.19
C VAL A 108 -19.24 -8.28 0.25
N ILE A 109 -19.22 -7.03 0.69
CA ILE A 109 -19.59 -5.87 -0.13
C ILE A 109 -18.65 -5.75 -1.35
N GLY A 110 -17.34 -5.84 -1.12
CA GLY A 110 -16.34 -5.81 -2.19
C GLY A 110 -16.52 -6.93 -3.21
N GLY A 111 -16.80 -8.15 -2.73
CA GLY A 111 -17.09 -9.31 -3.57
C GLY A 111 -18.35 -9.15 -4.41
N ILE A 112 -19.43 -8.62 -3.85
CA ILE A 112 -20.67 -8.31 -4.59
C ILE A 112 -20.40 -7.27 -5.67
N PHE A 113 -19.67 -6.20 -5.33
CA PHE A 113 -19.37 -5.14 -6.28
C PHE A 113 -18.48 -5.64 -7.43
N ASN A 114 -17.46 -6.44 -7.11
CA ASN A 114 -16.54 -7.00 -8.10
C ASN A 114 -17.22 -8.04 -9.01
N THR A 115 -18.18 -8.83 -8.49
CA THR A 115 -18.84 -9.89 -9.27
C THR A 115 -20.03 -9.38 -10.09
N LEU A 116 -20.91 -8.56 -9.49
CA LEU A 116 -22.17 -8.14 -10.13
C LEU A 116 -22.07 -6.76 -10.80
N LEU A 117 -21.24 -5.87 -10.26
CA LEU A 117 -21.14 -4.46 -10.68
C LEU A 117 -19.81 -4.15 -11.38
N ALA A 118 -19.07 -5.15 -11.86
CA ALA A 118 -17.78 -4.98 -12.54
C ALA A 118 -17.82 -3.95 -13.69
N ARG A 119 -18.96 -3.83 -14.37
CA ARG A 119 -19.15 -2.85 -15.47
C ARG A 119 -19.14 -1.39 -14.99
N LEU A 120 -19.46 -1.14 -13.73
CA LEU A 120 -19.40 0.19 -13.10
C LEU A 120 -18.02 0.53 -12.55
N LEU A 121 -17.12 -0.46 -12.47
CA LEU A 121 -15.79 -0.31 -11.89
C LEU A 121 -14.98 0.82 -12.55
N PRO A 122 -14.95 0.98 -13.89
CA PRO A 122 -14.20 2.07 -14.50
C PRO A 122 -14.70 3.47 -14.09
N PHE A 123 -16.02 3.64 -13.93
CA PHE A 123 -16.61 4.91 -13.49
C PHE A 123 -16.36 5.20 -12.01
N VAL A 124 -16.33 4.17 -11.18
CA VAL A 124 -15.99 4.30 -9.76
C VAL A 124 -14.50 4.61 -9.60
N GLU A 125 -13.64 3.89 -10.31
CA GLU A 125 -12.20 4.09 -10.31
C GLU A 125 -11.82 5.52 -10.70
N ALA A 126 -12.40 6.05 -11.79
CA ALA A 126 -12.15 7.43 -12.21
C ALA A 126 -12.54 8.45 -11.13
N ARG A 127 -13.69 8.25 -10.47
CA ARG A 127 -14.15 9.15 -9.38
C ARG A 127 -13.24 9.05 -8.15
N ILE A 128 -12.87 7.84 -7.76
CA ILE A 128 -11.96 7.59 -6.64
C ILE A 128 -10.61 8.26 -6.91
N LEU A 129 -10.08 8.15 -8.13
CA LEU A 129 -8.81 8.78 -8.51
C LEU A 129 -8.90 10.30 -8.37
N ILE A 130 -9.97 10.93 -8.87
CA ILE A 130 -10.19 12.37 -8.71
C ILE A 130 -10.23 12.74 -7.22
N THR A 131 -11.00 12.00 -6.42
CA THR A 131 -11.10 12.25 -4.97
C THR A 131 -9.76 12.09 -4.27
N HIS A 132 -8.94 11.10 -4.64
CA HIS A 132 -7.60 10.91 -4.07
C HIS A 132 -6.64 12.04 -4.46
N CYS A 133 -6.62 12.45 -5.73
CA CYS A 133 -5.79 13.56 -6.18
C CYS A 133 -6.17 14.86 -5.46
N VAL A 134 -7.46 15.19 -5.39
CA VAL A 134 -7.94 16.38 -4.68
C VAL A 134 -7.65 16.27 -3.18
N GLY A 135 -7.99 15.14 -2.57
CA GLY A 135 -7.77 14.88 -1.14
C GLY A 135 -6.29 14.98 -0.74
N PHE A 136 -5.37 14.52 -1.59
CA PHE A 136 -3.94 14.66 -1.39
C PHE A 136 -3.53 16.14 -1.25
N PHE A 137 -3.96 17.00 -2.18
CA PHE A 137 -3.65 18.43 -2.11
C PHE A 137 -4.33 19.11 -0.92
N VAL A 138 -5.58 18.75 -0.61
CA VAL A 138 -6.28 19.28 0.57
C VAL A 138 -5.52 18.94 1.85
N VAL A 139 -5.18 17.68 2.06
CA VAL A 139 -4.42 17.24 3.25
C VAL A 139 -3.04 17.92 3.29
N LEU A 140 -2.34 17.99 2.16
CA LEU A 140 -1.03 18.64 2.07
C LEU A 140 -1.10 20.12 2.47
N ILE A 141 -2.04 20.88 1.90
CA ILE A 141 -2.23 22.31 2.19
C ILE A 141 -2.61 22.53 3.65
N LEU A 142 -3.53 21.72 4.19
CA LEU A 142 -3.94 21.80 5.60
C LEU A 142 -2.76 21.52 6.53
N LEU A 143 -1.95 20.50 6.25
CA LEU A 143 -0.77 20.18 7.05
C LEU A 143 0.28 21.29 6.99
N ILE A 144 0.51 21.89 5.82
CA ILE A 144 1.47 23.00 5.69
C ILE A 144 0.95 24.24 6.44
N TYR A 145 -0.34 24.55 6.39
CA TYR A 145 -0.86 25.78 6.98
C TYR A 145 -1.12 25.68 8.49
N LEU A 146 -1.66 24.56 8.96
CA LEU A 146 -2.14 24.41 10.33
C LEU A 146 -1.11 23.82 11.29
N ARG A 147 -0.09 23.12 10.79
CA ARG A 147 0.88 22.45 11.65
C ARG A 147 1.97 23.43 12.09
N PRO A 148 2.36 23.45 13.38
CA PRO A 148 3.61 24.06 13.80
C PRO A 148 4.79 23.41 13.07
N HIS A 149 5.63 24.22 12.42
CA HIS A 149 6.79 23.72 11.68
C HIS A 149 7.92 23.43 12.66
N GLY A 150 8.41 22.18 12.67
CA GLY A 150 9.63 21.79 13.40
C GLY A 150 10.89 22.26 12.67
N SER A 151 12.04 22.16 13.33
CA SER A 151 13.31 22.53 12.69
C SER A 151 13.74 21.49 11.64
N ALA A 152 14.51 21.91 10.64
CA ALA A 152 15.04 20.97 9.64
C ALA A 152 15.93 19.89 10.28
N HIS A 153 16.58 20.21 11.40
CA HIS A 153 17.36 19.24 12.16
C HIS A 153 16.48 18.12 12.72
N ASP A 154 15.30 18.46 13.24
CA ASP A 154 14.36 17.46 13.74
C ASP A 154 13.93 16.54 12.61
N VAL A 155 13.72 17.08 11.40
CA VAL A 155 13.30 16.30 10.23
C VAL A 155 14.39 15.40 9.65
N PHE A 156 15.62 15.88 9.52
CA PHE A 156 16.67 15.17 8.76
C PHE A 156 17.75 14.53 9.63
N ALA A 157 17.92 14.96 10.88
CA ALA A 157 19.04 14.53 11.73
C ALA A 157 18.61 13.77 12.99
N GLN A 158 17.32 13.79 13.35
CA GLN A 158 16.82 13.10 14.55
C GLN A 158 16.52 11.63 14.26
N TYR A 159 17.24 10.73 14.94
CA TYR A 159 17.03 9.28 14.92
C TYR A 159 16.55 8.80 16.29
N LEU A 160 15.51 7.96 16.33
CA LEU A 160 15.09 7.26 17.56
C LEU A 160 15.79 5.91 17.65
N THR A 161 16.56 5.71 18.72
CA THR A 161 17.05 4.39 19.10
C THR A 161 15.94 3.70 19.90
N LEU A 162 15.10 2.93 19.21
CA LEU A 162 13.99 2.18 19.82
C LEU A 162 14.44 0.94 20.61
N GLY A 163 15.73 0.60 20.56
CA GLY A 163 16.33 -0.35 21.47
C GLY A 163 16.94 0.35 22.68
N ASN A 164 16.91 -0.31 23.83
CA ASN A 164 17.44 0.21 25.09
C ASN A 164 18.99 0.24 25.13
N TYR A 165 19.63 0.49 23.99
CA TYR A 165 21.08 0.59 23.84
C TYR A 165 21.45 2.05 23.55
N SER A 166 22.17 2.68 24.48
CA SER A 166 22.71 4.02 24.29
C SER A 166 23.84 3.97 23.27
N LEU A 167 23.62 4.48 22.05
CA LEU A 167 24.73 4.82 21.15
C LEU A 167 25.33 6.14 21.65
N ARG A 168 26.31 6.03 22.57
CA ARG A 168 27.28 7.11 22.82
C ARG A 168 28.16 7.22 21.58
N LEU A 169 27.82 8.13 20.69
CA LEU A 169 28.76 8.61 19.70
C LEU A 169 29.56 9.75 20.37
N SER A 170 30.83 9.46 20.67
CA SER A 170 31.86 10.44 21.06
C SER A 170 32.30 11.26 19.86
#